data_AF-A0A7Y1W173-F1
#
_entry.id   AF-A0A7Y1W173-F1
#
_cell.length_a   1.000
_cell.length_b   1.000
_cell.length_c   1.000
_cell.angle_alpha   90.00
_cell.angle_beta   90.00
_cell.angle_gamma   90.00
#
_symmetry.space_group_name_H-M   'P 1'
#
loop_
_entity.id
_entity.type
_entity.pdbx_description
1 polymer ?
#
loop_
_entity_poly.entity_id
_entity_poly.type
_entity_poly.pdbx_seq_one_letter_code
_entity_poly.pdbx_strand_id
1 'polypeptide(L)'
;MGTEKNWRLLFRSPSQLEISLLKGHLHKRHIPAVEINKKDSMYVVFGEIDLMVPKANFAQASEILIEFRKEIDAANLSSEHVDPQDN
;
A
#
# COMPACT_ATOMS: atom_id res chain seq x y z
N MET A 1 19.80 22.99 8.19
CA MET A 1 19.33 21.65 8.65
C MET A 1 18.59 21.01 7.49
N GLY A 2 19.12 19.93 6.91
CA GLY A 2 18.64 19.38 5.64
C GLY A 2 17.32 18.62 5.79
N THR A 3 16.22 19.19 5.29
CA THR A 3 14.87 18.63 5.35
C THR A 3 14.47 17.92 4.04
N GLU A 4 15.37 17.13 3.45
CA GLU A 4 15.16 16.61 2.08
C GLU A 4 15.19 15.07 1.98
N LYS A 5 15.42 14.32 3.08
CA LYS A 5 15.51 12.84 3.06
C LYS A 5 14.60 12.13 4.07
N ASN A 6 13.43 12.72 4.37
CA ASN A 6 12.53 12.19 5.40
C ASN A 6 11.43 11.28 4.87
N TRP A 7 11.34 11.02 3.56
CA TRP A 7 10.33 10.14 2.97
C TRP A 7 10.93 8.80 2.57
N ARG A 8 10.21 7.72 2.82
CA ARG A 8 10.62 6.35 2.50
C ARG A 8 9.49 5.65 1.73
N LEU A 9 9.86 4.92 0.69
CA LEU A 9 8.94 4.10 -0.09
C LEU A 9 8.33 3.01 0.80
N LEU A 10 7.01 3.03 0.96
CA LEU A 10 6.25 2.03 1.70
C LEU A 10 5.78 0.90 0.78
N PHE A 11 5.19 1.28 -0.35
CA PHE A 11 4.56 0.35 -1.27
C PHE A 11 4.65 0.89 -2.70
N ARG A 12 4.76 -0.01 -3.67
CA ARG A 12 4.80 0.30 -5.11
C ARG A 12 3.84 -0.63 -5.81
N SER A 13 2.95 -0.07 -6.63
CA SER A 13 2.04 -0.85 -7.47
C SER A 13 1.70 -0.07 -8.75
N PRO A 14 1.52 -0.74 -9.90
CA PRO A 14 0.93 -0.13 -11.10
C PRO A 14 -0.57 0.18 -10.93
N SER A 15 -1.22 -0.37 -9.92
CA SER A 15 -2.64 -0.13 -9.65
C SER A 15 -2.86 1.13 -8.82
N GLN A 16 -3.37 2.19 -9.48
CA GLN A 16 -3.80 3.42 -8.80
C GLN A 16 -4.85 3.15 -7.72
N LEU A 17 -5.71 2.15 -7.92
CA LEU A 17 -6.74 1.78 -6.95
C LEU A 17 -6.12 1.25 -5.65
N GLU A 18 -5.18 0.31 -5.73
CA GLU A 18 -4.51 -0.25 -4.54
C GLU A 18 -3.78 0.85 -3.75
N ILE A 19 -3.06 1.72 -4.46
CA ILE A 19 -2.33 2.84 -3.86
C ILE A 19 -3.29 3.80 -3.15
N SER A 20 -4.41 4.15 -3.79
CA SER A 20 -5.41 5.06 -3.23
C SER A 20 -6.10 4.46 -2.00
N LEU A 21 -6.41 3.16 -2.02
CA LEU A 21 -7.01 2.44 -0.90
C LEU A 21 -6.07 2.38 0.31
N LEU A 22 -4.80 2.03 0.08
CA LEU A 22 -3.79 1.98 1.13
C LEU A 22 -3.51 3.38 1.70
N LYS A 23 -3.39 4.40 0.84
CA LYS A 23 -3.28 5.80 1.26
C LYS A 23 -4.45 6.23 2.13
N GLY A 24 -5.68 5.85 1.77
CA GLY A 24 -6.86 6.09 2.57
C GLY A 24 -6.78 5.46 3.97
N HIS A 25 -6.29 4.21 4.07
CA HIS A 25 -6.07 3.54 5.34
C HIS A 25 -5.03 4.25 6.22
N LEU A 26 -3.92 4.67 5.64
CA LEU A 26 -2.88 5.43 6.35
C LEU A 26 -3.41 6.77 6.85
N HIS A 27 -4.17 7.49 6.01
CA HIS A 27 -4.74 8.79 6.35
C HIS A 27 -5.75 8.71 7.51
N LYS A 28 -6.57 7.65 7.55
CA LYS A 28 -7.49 7.39 8.68
C LYS A 28 -6.75 7.22 10.02
N ARG A 29 -5.49 6.80 9.99
CA ARG A 29 -4.63 6.65 11.18
C ARG A 29 -3.65 7.82 11.36
N HIS A 30 -3.93 8.96 10.73
CA HIS A 30 -3.12 10.18 10.79
C HIS A 30 -1.68 10.03 10.27
N ILE A 31 -1.42 9.04 9.40
CA ILE A 31 -0.13 8.88 8.75
C ILE A 31 -0.17 9.60 7.40
N PRO A 32 0.64 10.66 7.20
CA PRO A 32 0.71 11.31 5.91
C PRO A 32 1.39 10.38 4.91
N ALA A 33 0.81 10.27 3.71
CA ALA A 33 1.35 9.46 2.63
C ALA A 33 1.23 10.23 1.31
N VAL A 34 2.28 10.16 0.49
CA VAL A 34 2.39 10.84 -0.80
C VAL A 34 2.53 9.82 -1.92
N GLU A 35 1.83 10.07 -3.01
CA GLU A 35 1.87 9.24 -4.21
C GLU A 35 2.80 9.91 -5.21
N ILE A 36 3.84 9.20 -5.62
CA ILE A 36 4.77 9.66 -6.64
C ILE A 36 4.47 8.86 -7.89
N ASN A 37 3.70 9.49 -8.79
CA ASN A 37 3.45 8.95 -10.11
C ASN A 37 4.64 9.29 -11.02
N LYS A 38 5.35 8.28 -11.52
CA LYS A 38 6.52 8.48 -12.38
C LYS A 38 6.17 8.70 -13.86
N LYS A 39 4.89 8.93 -14.20
CA LYS A 39 4.44 9.12 -15.59
C LYS A 39 4.98 10.38 -16.28
N ASP A 40 5.31 11.45 -15.56
CA ASP A 40 5.72 12.72 -16.17
C ASP A 40 7.21 12.76 -16.60
N SER A 41 8.04 11.82 -16.11
CA SER A 41 9.43 11.72 -16.54
C SER A 41 9.57 10.67 -17.63
N MET A 42 9.65 11.17 -18.86
CA MET A 42 10.12 10.46 -20.04
C MET A 42 11.38 9.67 -19.65
N TYR A 43 11.38 8.36 -19.93
CA TYR A 43 12.41 7.33 -19.67
C TYR A 43 12.04 6.22 -18.63
N VAL A 44 11.34 5.20 -19.15
CA VAL A 44 11.69 3.77 -19.02
C VAL A 44 11.16 2.93 -17.82
N VAL A 45 10.40 3.43 -16.84
CA VAL A 45 9.82 2.51 -15.80
C VAL A 45 8.29 2.57 -15.70
N PHE A 46 7.64 1.89 -16.66
CA PHE A 46 6.37 1.16 -16.59
C PHE A 46 5.31 1.54 -15.53
N GLY A 47 4.80 2.77 -15.54
CA GLY A 47 3.46 3.07 -14.98
C GLY A 47 3.20 2.71 -13.50
N GLU A 48 4.26 2.44 -12.73
CA GLU A 48 4.17 2.14 -11.30
C GLU A 48 4.09 3.43 -10.49
N ILE A 49 3.27 3.39 -9.44
CA ILE A 49 3.05 4.49 -8.53
C ILE A 49 3.71 4.14 -7.20
N ASP A 50 4.56 5.04 -6.72
CA ASP A 50 5.29 4.90 -5.47
C ASP A 50 4.48 5.57 -4.34
N LEU A 51 4.02 4.81 -3.35
CA LEU A 51 3.44 5.34 -2.13
C LEU A 51 4.55 5.50 -1.08
N MET A 52 4.84 6.75 -0.71
CA MET A 52 5.87 7.09 0.25
C MET A 52 5.27 7.67 1.53
N VAL A 53 5.92 7.41 2.66
CA VAL A 53 5.54 7.92 4.00
C VAL A 53 6.75 8.53 4.68
N PRO A 54 6.58 9.39 5.71
CA PRO A 54 7.70 9.85 6.50
C PRO A 54 8.42 8.68 7.14
N LYS A 55 9.74 8.72 7.17
CA LYS A 55 10.61 7.71 7.79
C LYS A 55 10.24 7.47 9.26
N ALA A 56 9.79 8.52 9.96
CA ALA A 56 9.29 8.43 11.33
C ALA A 56 8.06 7.52 11.48
N ASN A 57 7.19 7.50 10.48
CA ASN A 57 5.95 6.71 10.46
C ASN A 57 6.10 5.39 9.70
N PHE A 58 7.28 5.10 9.15
CA PHE A 58 7.49 3.95 8.27
C PHE A 58 7.15 2.62 8.94
N ALA A 59 7.58 2.43 10.20
CA ALA A 59 7.30 1.19 10.94
C ALA A 59 5.78 0.95 11.08
N GLN A 60 5.06 1.96 11.57
CA GLN A 60 3.60 1.89 11.72
C GLN A 60 2.89 1.71 10.38
N ALA A 61 3.36 2.38 9.33
CA ALA A 61 2.79 2.24 8.00
C ALA A 61 3.01 0.84 7.41
N SER A 62 4.15 0.19 7.69
CA SER A 62 4.40 -1.20 7.31
C SER A 62 3.46 -2.17 8.02
N GLU A 63 3.16 -1.95 9.30
CA GLU A 63 2.17 -2.76 10.03
C GLU A 63 0.78 -2.65 9.38
N ILE A 64 0.36 -1.43 9.04
CA ILE A 64 -0.94 -1.18 8.37
C ILE A 64 -0.98 -1.85 6.99
N LEU A 65 0.12 -1.84 6.24
CA LEU A 65 0.20 -2.54 4.96
C LEU A 65 -0.02 -4.05 5.12
N ILE A 66 0.57 -4.64 6.16
CA ILE A 66 0.40 -6.06 6.47
C ILE A 66 -1.06 -6.36 6.84
N GLU A 67 -1.68 -5.53 7.69
CA GLU A 67 -3.10 -5.66 8.04
C GLU A 67 -3.99 -5.55 6.80
N PHE A 68 -3.78 -4.52 5.98
CA PHE A 68 -4.52 -4.31 4.73
C PHE A 68 -4.43 -5.50 3.78
N ARG A 69 -3.24 -6.10 3.64
CA ARG A 69 -3.07 -7.29 2.80
C ARG A 69 -3.80 -8.49 3.39
N LYS A 70 -3.76 -8.68 4.71
CA LYS A 70 -4.50 -9.76 5.39
C LYS A 70 -6.01 -9.61 5.24
N GLU A 71 -6.55 -8.39 5.30
CA GLU A 71 -7.99 -8.17 5.10
C GLU A 71 -8.42 -8.56 3.67
N ILE A 72 -7.61 -8.23 2.67
CA ILE A 72 -7.86 -8.62 1.28
C ILE A 72 -7.75 -10.14 1.10
N ASP A 73 -6.77 -10.78 1.73
CA ASP A 73 -6.57 -12.23 1.63
C ASP A 73 -7.68 -13.02 2.38
N ALA A 74 -8.04 -12.58 3.58
CA ALA A 74 -9.10 -13.18 4.40
C ALA A 74 -10.49 -13.05 3.76
N ALA A 75 -10.74 -11.96 3.01
CA ALA A 75 -11.96 -11.83 2.22
C ALA A 75 -12.05 -12.85 1.07
N ASN A 76 -10.91 -13.35 0.56
CA ASN A 76 -10.87 -14.41 -0.44
C ASN A 76 -10.91 -15.81 0.20
N LEU A 77 -10.32 -16.00 1.39
CA LEU A 77 -10.31 -17.30 2.08
C LEU A 77 -11.65 -17.67 2.74
N SER A 78 -12.55 -16.72 2.92
CA SER A 78 -13.88 -16.98 3.50
C SER A 78 -14.87 -17.60 2.49
N SER A 79 -14.46 -17.82 1.24
CA SER A 79 -15.34 -18.34 0.18
C SER A 79 -15.09 -19.80 -0.22
N GLU A 80 -14.08 -20.49 0.33
CA GLU A 80 -13.98 -21.95 0.22
C GLU A 80 -14.64 -22.63 1.43
N HIS A 81 -15.97 -22.55 1.49
CA HIS A 81 -16.75 -23.58 2.17
C HIS A 81 -16.69 -24.81 1.26
N VAL A 82 -15.65 -25.63 1.41
CA VAL A 82 -15.72 -27.03 0.94
C VAL A 82 -16.78 -27.69 1.82
N ASP A 83 -17.98 -27.83 1.26
CA ASP A 83 -18.99 -28.73 1.78
C ASP A 83 -18.33 -30.11 1.97
N PRO A 84 -18.32 -30.69 3.20
CA PRO A 84 -18.06 -32.10 3.33
C PRO A 84 -19.27 -32.84 2.76
N GLN A 85 -19.27 -33.11 1.46
CA GLN A 85 -20.06 -34.20 0.92
C GLN A 85 -19.44 -35.50 1.42
N ASP A 86 -19.99 -35.94 2.56
CA ASP A 86 -20.04 -37.31 3.04
C ASP A 86 -20.20 -38.29 1.86
N ASN A 87 -19.19 -39.15 1.68
CA ASN A 87 -19.30 -40.39 0.92
C ASN A 87 -18.50 -41.49 1.62
#